data_AF-A0A2I0FCV5-F1
#
_entry.id   AF-A0A2I0FCV5-F1
#
_cell.length_a   1.000
_cell.length_b   1.000
_cell.length_c   1.000
_cell.angle_alpha   90.00
_cell.angle_beta   90.00
_cell.angle_gamma   90.00
#
_symmetry.space_group_name_H-M   'P 1'
#
loop_
_entity.id
_entity.type
_entity.pdbx_description
1 polymer ?
#
loop_
_entity_poly.entity_id
_entity_poly.type
_entity_poly.pdbx_seq_one_letter_code
_entity_poly.pdbx_strand_id
1 'polypeptide(L)' 'MHNDDLKELLNNIQSAVNNDATSGKNTTTYTLSDEALTEKGLDVLAENLKGYKDVRIDGSNLVLTYADK' A
#
# COMPACT_ATOMS: atom_id res chain seq x y z
N MET A 1 -5.60 -8.79 14.78
CA MET A 1 -5.64 -8.91 13.32
C MET A 1 -5.67 -10.37 12.93
N HIS A 2 -6.74 -10.80 12.26
CA HIS A 2 -6.77 -12.09 11.58
C HIS A 2 -6.08 -11.97 10.22
N ASN A 3 -5.68 -13.12 9.66
CA ASN A 3 -5.05 -13.18 8.33
C ASN A 3 -5.96 -12.64 7.21
N ASP A 4 -7.28 -12.67 7.40
CA ASP A 4 -8.26 -12.15 6.44
C ASP A 4 -8.28 -10.62 6.39
N ASP A 5 -8.23 -9.93 7.53
CA ASP A 5 -8.20 -8.46 7.60
C ASP A 5 -6.99 -7.90 6.82
N LEU A 6 -5.85 -8.58 6.95
CA LEU A 6 -4.59 -8.21 6.30
C LEU A 6 -4.65 -8.41 4.78
N LYS A 7 -5.26 -9.51 4.32
CA LYS A 7 -5.48 -9.77 2.89
C LYS A 7 -6.45 -8.78 2.28
N GLU A 8 -7.51 -8.43 2.99
CA GLU A 8 -8.50 -7.49 2.51
C GLU A 8 -7.91 -6.08 2.39
N LEU A 9 -7.14 -5.66 3.39
CA LEU A 9 -6.35 -4.42 3.33
C LEU A 9 -5.40 -4.41 2.12
N LEU A 10 -4.66 -5.50 1.92
CA LEU A 10 -3.73 -5.63 0.78
C LEU A 10 -4.42 -5.54 -0.57
N ASN A 11 -5.55 -6.23 -0.72
CA ASN A 11 -6.37 -6.15 -1.93
C ASN A 11 -6.92 -4.75 -2.16
N ASN A 12 -7.39 -4.07 -1.12
CA ASN A 12 -7.87 -2.69 -1.22
C ASN A 12 -6.75 -1.74 -1.64
N ILE A 13 -5.55 -1.87 -1.06
CA ILE A 13 -4.38 -1.09 -1.44
C ILE A 13 -4.01 -1.37 -2.90
N GLN A 14 -3.83 -2.63 -3.29
CA GLN A 14 -3.48 -2.99 -4.66
C GLN A 14 -4.54 -2.51 -5.67
N SER A 15 -5.83 -2.57 -5.33
CA SER A 15 -6.92 -2.13 -6.19
C SER A 15 -6.96 -0.61 -6.35
N ALA A 16 -6.88 0.14 -5.25
CA ALA A 16 -6.80 1.60 -5.28
C ALA A 16 -5.59 2.08 -6.08
N VAL A 17 -4.46 1.43 -5.85
CA VAL A 17 -3.20 1.78 -6.48
C VAL A 17 -3.25 1.46 -7.97
N ASN A 18 -3.64 0.24 -8.38
CA ASN A 18 -3.83 -0.10 -9.81
C ASN A 18 -4.75 0.88 -10.54
N ASN A 19 -5.80 1.38 -9.88
CA ASN A 19 -6.71 2.36 -10.45
C ASN A 19 -6.06 3.74 -10.65
N ASP A 20 -5.17 4.17 -9.76
CA ASP A 20 -4.39 5.40 -9.94
C ASP A 20 -3.29 5.25 -11.02
N ALA A 21 -2.61 4.09 -11.10
CA ALA A 21 -1.64 3.83 -12.18
C ALA A 21 -2.26 3.79 -13.57
N THR A 22 -3.45 3.23 -13.72
CA THR A 22 -4.18 3.27 -15.01
C THR A 22 -4.64 4.69 -15.34
N SER A 23 -4.81 5.55 -14.34
CA SER A 23 -5.07 6.99 -14.50
C SER A 23 -3.83 7.81 -14.90
N GLY A 24 -2.64 7.19 -14.98
CA GLY A 24 -1.39 7.85 -15.36
C GLY A 24 -0.68 8.58 -14.21
N LYS A 25 -1.04 8.30 -12.95
CA LYS A 25 -0.31 8.83 -11.80
C LYS A 25 0.85 7.89 -11.43
N ASN A 26 2.03 8.47 -11.23
CA ASN A 26 3.22 7.74 -10.76
C ASN A 26 3.23 7.52 -9.24
N THR A 27 2.36 8.19 -8.48
CA THR A 27 2.32 8.09 -7.02
C THR A 27 0.89 7.92 -6.54
N THR A 28 0.67 6.94 -5.67
CA THR A 28 -0.59 6.72 -4.97
C THR A 28 -0.40 6.92 -3.49
N THR A 29 -1.40 7.50 -2.83
CA THR A 29 -1.44 7.62 -1.37
C THR A 29 -2.63 6.84 -0.86
N TYR A 30 -2.41 5.98 0.13
CA TYR A 30 -3.44 5.16 0.75
C TYR A 30 -3.44 5.38 2.26
N THR A 31 -4.58 5.75 2.84
CA THR A 31 -4.69 5.92 4.29
C THR A 31 -4.82 4.54 4.95
N LEU A 32 -3.84 4.20 5.77
CA LEU A 32 -3.84 2.97 6.56
C LEU A 32 -4.70 3.18 7.82
N SER A 33 -5.51 2.17 8.15
CA SER A 33 -6.16 2.10 9.46
C SER A 33 -5.13 1.85 10.57
N ASP A 34 -5.42 2.24 11.81
CA ASP A 34 -4.56 2.02 12.99
C ASP A 34 -4.05 0.57 13.13
N GLU A 35 -4.89 -0.41 12.77
CA GLU A 35 -4.51 -1.82 12.80
C GLU A 35 -3.40 -2.15 11.78
N ALA A 36 -3.42 -1.51 10.61
CA ALA A 36 -2.42 -1.68 9.57
C ALA A 36 -1.12 -0.92 9.84
N LEU A 37 -1.18 0.12 10.70
CA LEU A 37 -0.01 0.88 11.17
C LEU A 37 0.80 0.14 12.25
N THR A 38 0.50 -1.13 12.49
CA THR A 38 1.31 -1.99 13.35
C THR A 38 2.54 -2.50 12.60
N GLU A 39 3.66 -2.77 13.31
CA GLU A 39 4.89 -3.31 12.71
C GLU A 39 4.63 -4.50 11.78
N LYS A 40 3.72 -5.41 12.17
CA LYS A 40 3.32 -6.55 11.33
C LYS A 40 2.59 -6.17 10.05
N GLY A 41 1.72 -5.16 10.12
CA GLY A 41 1.03 -4.63 8.94
C GLY A 41 2.04 -4.03 7.96
N LEU A 42 2.98 -3.25 8.46
CA LEU A 42 4.02 -2.61 7.64
C LEU A 42 4.97 -3.61 6.99
N ASP A 43 5.41 -4.63 7.73
CA ASP A 43 6.29 -5.68 7.20
C ASP A 43 5.60 -6.44 6.05
N VAL A 44 4.33 -6.80 6.24
CA VAL A 44 3.56 -7.52 5.23
C VAL A 44 3.23 -6.63 4.02
N LEU A 45 2.98 -5.34 4.23
CA LEU A 45 2.85 -4.37 3.15
C LEU A 45 4.14 -4.29 2.34
N ALA A 46 5.30 -4.12 2.98
CA ALA A 46 6.59 -4.09 2.29
C ALA A 46 6.88 -5.38 1.51
N GLU A 47 6.52 -6.56 2.06
CA GLU A 47 6.70 -7.83 1.38
C GLU A 47 5.84 -7.99 0.12
N ASN A 48 4.63 -7.45 0.12
CA ASN A 48 3.68 -7.55 -1.00
C ASN A 48 3.78 -6.40 -2.00
N LEU A 49 4.36 -5.27 -1.59
CA LEU A 49 4.53 -4.05 -2.41
C LEU A 49 5.93 -3.98 -3.04
N LYS A 50 6.49 -5.13 -3.42
CA LYS A 50 7.80 -5.23 -4.12
C LYS A 50 7.80 -4.69 -5.56
N GLY A 51 6.62 -4.39 -6.12
CA GLY A 51 6.47 -3.84 -7.48
C GLY A 51 6.63 -2.31 -7.57
N TYR A 52 6.80 -1.63 -6.43
CA TYR A 52 6.92 -0.17 -6.36
C TYR A 52 8.39 0.25 -6.27
N LYS A 53 8.71 1.38 -6.87
CA LYS A 53 10.05 1.98 -6.84
C LYS A 53 10.37 2.57 -5.47
N ASP A 54 9.37 3.16 -4.82
CA ASP A 54 9.49 3.77 -3.50
C ASP A 54 8.22 3.51 -2.69
N VAL A 55 8.40 3.08 -1.45
CA VAL A 55 7.31 2.86 -0.49
C VAL A 55 7.69 3.61 0.78
N ARG A 56 6.90 4.62 1.14
CA ARG A 56 7.14 5.44 2.33
C ARG A 56 5.87 5.64 3.12
N ILE A 57 6.00 5.83 4.42
CA ILE A 57 4.88 6.06 5.32
C ILE A 57 4.96 7.50 5.81
N ASP A 58 3.91 8.27 5.54
CA ASP A 58 3.73 9.65 5.97
C ASP A 58 2.58 9.70 7.00
N GLY A 59 2.95 9.60 8.28
CA GLY A 59 1.97 9.49 9.38
C GLY A 59 1.11 8.22 9.25
N SER A 60 -0.19 8.41 9.00
CA SER A 60 -1.14 7.30 8.77
C SER A 60 -1.30 6.95 7.28
N ASN A 61 -0.52 7.56 6.39
CA ASN A 61 -0.67 7.38 4.95
C ASN A 61 0.52 6.60 4.38
N LEU A 62 0.21 5.54 3.64
CA LEU A 62 1.15 4.80 2.81
C LEU A 62 1.25 5.48 1.45
N VAL A 63 2.42 6.02 1.12
CA VAL A 63 2.71 6.63 -0.17
C VAL A 63 3.54 5.65 -0.99
N LEU A 64 2.98 5.27 -2.14
CA LEU A 64 3.52 4.28 -3.07
C LEU A 64 3.89 4.98 -4.37
N THR A 65 5.15 4.85 -4.78
CA THR A 65 5.64 5.39 -6.05
C THR A 65 5.95 4.25 -6.98
N TYR A 66 5.32 4.26 -8.15
CA TYR A 66 5.58 3.28 -9.20
C TYR A 66 6.97 3.45 -9.79
N ALA A 67 7.58 2.32 -10.17
CA ALA A 67 8.68 2.38 -11.11
C ALA A 67 8.14 2.89 -12.44
N ASP A 68 8.82 3.89 -13.03
CA ASP A 68 8.51 4.38 -14.37
C ASP A 68 8.28 3.18 -15.31
N LYS A 69 7.11 3.18 -15.96
CA LYS A 69 6.72 2.17 -16.95
C LYS A 69 7.75 2.03 -18.06
#